data_AF-A0A9E6V0F3-F1
#
_entry.id   AF-A0A9E6V0F3-F1
#
_cell.length_a   1.000
_cell.length_b   1.000
_cell.length_c   1.000
_cell.angle_alpha   90.00
_cell.angle_beta   90.00
_cell.angle_gamma   90.00
#
_symmetry.space_group_name_H-M   'P 1'
#
loop_
_entity.id
_entity.type
_entity.pdbx_description
1 polymer ?
#
loop_
_entity_poly.entity_id
_entity_poly.type
_entity_poly.pdbx_seq_one_letter_code
_entity_poly.pdbx_strand_id
1 'polypeptide(L)'
;MKNQNLQALLAMKNSRISQVLKLSLYGLEATLNQAKLEYPDDPGNELCQQVISEITELLKSQTLTENTQNQNNQKQVSQESQSSNLLDELRTSFENDLELKFYLGYAPLQSQNDSELWSEIHRKLLRVPEDVATIWRNRALEIAQKVGVSQDYVNMEHLPFARDEILYPGLSGAVEARGLCLSKKLLLKSEIAENYQSEELQLLAGFLLLYEKIIDIDPELHHALKSVFSFDIVSLKSQPEQHQLYLQTLGDRLQRTQKAEENTDPIINLRAWIDIDEAIHSLVFLPPAERYSWWGKLQQESRKSLKKVAHKAIQAGYDIKIKQLSGLYADICAYTKDDLQLDYGGTPGEVLACLRLYVKINQEENPGRVIFRSLR
;
A
#
# COMPACT_ATOMS: atom_id res chain seq x y z
N MET A 1 -21.92 -38.08 -7.18
CA MET A 1 -21.67 -38.04 -5.72
C MET A 1 -21.38 -36.60 -5.35
N LYS A 2 -22.26 -35.91 -4.58
CA LYS A 2 -22.00 -34.52 -4.16
C LYS A 2 -20.73 -34.49 -3.33
N ASN A 3 -19.73 -33.72 -3.77
CA ASN A 3 -18.38 -33.70 -3.22
C ASN A 3 -18.31 -32.88 -1.91
N GLN A 4 -19.08 -33.30 -0.90
CA GLN A 4 -19.29 -32.56 0.35
C GLN A 4 -17.98 -32.29 1.11
N ASN A 5 -17.05 -33.25 1.10
CA ASN A 5 -15.75 -33.10 1.76
C ASN A 5 -14.86 -32.06 1.05
N LEU A 6 -14.91 -32.01 -0.28
CA LEU A 6 -14.17 -31.02 -1.07
C LEU A 6 -14.71 -29.60 -0.80
N GLN A 7 -16.03 -29.45 -0.79
CA GLN A 7 -16.67 -28.16 -0.48
C GLN A 7 -16.40 -27.71 0.96
N ALA A 8 -16.45 -28.63 1.93
CA ALA A 8 -16.12 -28.34 3.32
C ALA A 8 -14.65 -27.90 3.47
N LEU A 9 -13.72 -28.60 2.81
CA LEU A 9 -12.30 -28.23 2.81
C LEU A 9 -12.06 -26.87 2.16
N LEU A 10 -12.71 -26.59 1.03
CA LEU A 10 -12.67 -25.28 0.38
C LEU A 10 -13.26 -24.17 1.27
N ALA A 11 -14.20 -24.47 2.18
CA ALA A 11 -14.83 -23.49 3.08
C ALA A 11 -14.05 -23.19 4.37
N MET A 12 -12.98 -23.92 4.65
CA MET A 12 -12.21 -23.71 5.87
C MET A 12 -11.42 -22.40 5.81
N LYS A 13 -11.74 -21.46 6.71
CA LYS A 13 -10.94 -20.27 6.97
C LYS A 13 -9.62 -20.67 7.64
N ASN A 14 -8.53 -19.97 7.31
CA ASN A 14 -7.19 -20.17 7.89
C ASN A 14 -6.57 -21.57 7.71
N SER A 15 -6.95 -22.30 6.65
CA SER A 15 -6.39 -23.63 6.35
C SER A 15 -5.44 -23.59 5.14
N ARG A 16 -4.17 -23.95 5.35
CA ARG A 16 -3.18 -24.08 4.26
C ARG A 16 -3.61 -25.09 3.20
N ILE A 17 -4.22 -26.21 3.61
CA ILE A 17 -4.69 -27.26 2.70
C ILE A 17 -5.85 -26.72 1.85
N SER A 18 -6.76 -25.93 2.44
CA SER A 18 -7.83 -25.25 1.71
C SER A 18 -7.28 -24.28 0.67
N GLN A 19 -6.29 -23.47 1.04
CA GLN A 19 -5.70 -22.49 0.15
C GLN A 19 -4.92 -23.14 -1.00
N VAL A 20 -4.12 -24.18 -0.72
CA VAL A 20 -3.44 -24.97 -1.77
C VAL A 20 -4.47 -25.58 -2.71
N LEU A 21 -5.56 -26.14 -2.20
CA LEU A 21 -6.62 -26.69 -3.04
C LEU A 21 -7.29 -25.61 -3.91
N LYS A 22 -7.59 -24.43 -3.36
CA LYS A 22 -8.14 -23.29 -4.12
C LYS A 22 -7.19 -22.85 -5.22
N LEU A 23 -5.92 -22.66 -4.90
CA LEU A 23 -4.89 -22.25 -5.85
C LEU A 23 -4.72 -23.28 -6.97
N SER A 24 -4.71 -24.58 -6.64
CA SER A 24 -4.63 -25.66 -7.62
C SER A 24 -5.86 -25.70 -8.54
N LEU A 25 -7.06 -25.48 -8.02
CA LEU A 25 -8.28 -25.43 -8.83
C LEU A 25 -8.31 -24.21 -9.75
N TYR A 26 -7.89 -23.04 -9.26
CA TYR A 26 -7.73 -21.85 -10.09
C TYR A 26 -6.65 -22.02 -11.16
N GLY A 27 -5.53 -22.66 -10.83
CA GLY A 27 -4.49 -22.99 -11.80
C GLY A 27 -4.98 -23.95 -12.89
N LEU A 28 -5.80 -24.94 -12.51
CA LEU A 28 -6.42 -25.87 -13.45
C LEU A 28 -7.42 -25.15 -14.37
N GLU A 29 -8.28 -24.29 -13.82
CA GLU A 29 -9.23 -23.47 -14.60
C GLU A 29 -8.50 -22.58 -15.63
N ALA A 30 -7.43 -21.91 -15.23
CA ALA A 30 -6.63 -21.06 -16.13
C ALA A 30 -5.95 -21.87 -17.24
N THR A 31 -5.38 -23.02 -16.88
CA THR A 31 -4.71 -23.93 -17.85
C THR A 31 -5.71 -24.45 -18.89
N LEU A 32 -6.92 -24.83 -18.46
CA LEU A 32 -7.98 -25.30 -19.36
C LEU A 32 -8.51 -24.19 -20.27
N ASN A 33 -8.66 -22.97 -19.75
CA ASN A 33 -9.05 -21.81 -20.57
C ASN A 33 -8.01 -21.49 -21.64
N GLN A 34 -6.71 -21.55 -21.29
CA GLN A 34 -5.63 -21.34 -22.25
C GLN A 34 -5.60 -22.44 -23.32
N ALA A 35 -5.71 -23.71 -22.92
CA ALA A 35 -5.73 -24.83 -23.86
C ALA A 35 -6.90 -24.73 -24.86
N LYS A 36 -8.07 -24.29 -24.41
CA LYS A 36 -9.24 -24.05 -25.27
C LYS A 36 -9.01 -22.94 -26.31
N LEU A 37 -8.25 -21.90 -25.97
CA LEU A 37 -7.89 -20.83 -26.91
C LEU A 37 -6.86 -21.30 -27.94
N GLU A 38 -5.92 -22.14 -27.51
CA GLU A 38 -4.83 -22.66 -28.33
C GLU A 38 -5.28 -23.77 -29.30
N TYR A 39 -6.28 -24.57 -28.90
CA TYR A 39 -6.82 -25.69 -29.68
C TYR A 39 -8.35 -25.58 -29.88
N PRO A 40 -8.82 -24.60 -30.68
CA PRO A 40 -10.26 -24.33 -30.82
C PRO A 40 -11.05 -25.48 -31.45
N ASP A 41 -10.41 -26.25 -32.34
CA ASP A 41 -11.02 -27.36 -33.08
C ASP A 41 -10.83 -28.74 -32.40
N ASP A 42 -10.32 -28.77 -31.15
CA ASP A 42 -10.12 -30.02 -30.41
C ASP A 42 -11.48 -30.68 -30.06
N PRO A 43 -11.66 -31.99 -30.30
CA PRO A 43 -12.93 -32.67 -30.01
C PRO A 43 -13.30 -32.68 -28.52
N GLY A 44 -12.35 -32.40 -27.62
CA GLY A 44 -12.57 -32.29 -26.18
C GLY A 44 -13.02 -30.90 -25.72
N ASN A 45 -13.16 -29.91 -26.62
CA ASN A 45 -13.39 -28.51 -26.24
C ASN A 45 -14.72 -28.30 -25.48
N GLU A 46 -15.79 -28.99 -25.88
CA GLU A 46 -17.08 -28.94 -25.17
C GLU A 46 -16.99 -29.52 -23.75
N LEU A 47 -16.24 -30.61 -23.57
CA LEU A 47 -16.01 -31.21 -22.24
C LEU A 47 -15.10 -30.33 -21.39
N CYS A 48 -14.08 -29.71 -21.99
CA CYS A 48 -13.22 -28.73 -21.34
C CYS A 48 -14.04 -27.56 -20.77
N GLN A 49 -15.01 -27.05 -21.55
CA GLN A 49 -15.92 -26.00 -21.09
C GLN A 49 -16.78 -26.44 -19.91
N GLN A 50 -17.29 -27.68 -19.91
CA GLN A 50 -18.06 -28.23 -18.80
C GLN A 50 -17.21 -28.35 -17.53
N VAL A 51 -15.98 -28.86 -17.65
CA VAL A 51 -15.03 -28.97 -16.53
C VAL A 51 -14.67 -27.60 -15.95
N ILE A 52 -14.43 -26.60 -16.80
CA ILE A 52 -14.21 -25.21 -16.36
C ILE A 52 -15.42 -24.74 -15.54
N SER A 53 -16.64 -24.91 -16.05
CA SER A 53 -17.85 -24.51 -15.33
C SER A 53 -18.03 -25.22 -13.98
N GLU A 54 -17.73 -26.52 -13.88
CA GLU A 54 -17.77 -27.27 -12.62
C GLU A 54 -16.75 -26.74 -11.60
N ILE A 55 -15.52 -26.44 -12.06
CA ILE A 55 -14.48 -25.83 -11.21
C ILE A 55 -14.94 -24.45 -10.73
N THR A 56 -15.46 -23.60 -11.63
CA THR A 56 -15.97 -22.28 -11.27
C THR A 56 -17.11 -22.37 -10.25
N GLU A 57 -18.05 -23.31 -10.38
CA GLU A 57 -19.15 -23.51 -9.42
C GLU A 57 -18.67 -23.98 -8.04
N LEU A 58 -17.68 -24.89 -8.01
CA LEU A 58 -17.02 -25.33 -6.78
C LEU A 58 -16.36 -24.15 -6.04
N LEU A 59 -15.82 -23.19 -6.78
CA LEU A 59 -15.18 -21.99 -6.24
C LEU A 59 -16.20 -20.90 -5.87
N LYS A 60 -17.31 -20.76 -6.61
CA LYS A 60 -18.38 -19.76 -6.39
C LYS A 60 -19.33 -20.08 -5.23
N SER A 61 -19.40 -21.33 -4.77
CA SER A 61 -20.31 -21.74 -3.67
C SER A 61 -20.02 -21.06 -2.30
N GLN A 62 -19.13 -20.07 -2.24
CA GLN A 62 -18.83 -19.22 -1.08
C GLN A 62 -19.24 -17.75 -1.21
N THR A 63 -19.47 -17.20 -2.40
CA THR A 63 -19.84 -15.77 -2.54
C THR A 63 -21.28 -15.47 -2.11
N LEU A 64 -22.12 -16.51 -1.93
CA LEU A 64 -23.51 -16.36 -1.51
C LEU A 64 -23.71 -16.30 0.02
N THR A 65 -22.69 -16.62 0.81
CA THR A 65 -22.78 -16.58 2.29
C THR A 65 -22.21 -15.30 2.90
N GLU A 66 -21.54 -14.46 2.10
CA GLU A 66 -20.99 -13.16 2.55
C GLU A 66 -21.89 -11.96 2.22
N ASN A 67 -22.92 -12.15 1.38
CA ASN A 67 -23.82 -11.07 0.95
C ASN A 67 -25.16 -10.95 1.73
N THR A 68 -25.38 -11.76 2.77
CA THR A 68 -26.70 -11.81 3.47
C THR A 68 -26.67 -11.36 4.93
N GLN A 69 -25.66 -10.59 5.36
CA GLN A 69 -25.65 -9.98 6.71
C GLN A 69 -25.49 -8.46 6.76
N ASN A 70 -25.54 -7.75 5.62
CA ASN A 70 -25.51 -6.27 5.59
C ASN A 70 -26.72 -5.65 4.88
N GLN A 71 -27.90 -6.24 5.05
CA GLN A 71 -29.17 -5.58 4.74
C GLN A 71 -30.14 -5.81 5.89
N ASN A 72 -30.10 -4.92 6.88
CA ASN A 72 -31.25 -4.47 7.67
C ASN A 72 -30.75 -3.68 8.88
N ASN A 73 -30.58 -2.37 8.71
CA ASN A 73 -30.95 -1.33 9.69
C ASN A 73 -30.59 0.05 9.14
N GLN A 74 -31.38 0.54 8.18
CA GLN A 74 -31.60 1.98 8.01
C GLN A 74 -33.09 2.23 8.21
N LYS A 75 -33.49 2.35 9.48
CA LYS A 75 -34.66 3.14 9.83
C LYS A 75 -34.21 4.58 9.89
N GLN A 76 -34.70 5.36 8.93
CA GLN A 76 -34.70 6.80 8.92
C GLN A 76 -35.12 7.31 10.30
N VAL A 77 -34.21 8.02 10.96
CA VAL A 77 -34.58 9.12 11.85
C VAL A 77 -34.07 10.36 11.16
N SER A 78 -34.98 11.02 10.46
CA SER A 78 -34.81 12.37 9.96
C SER A 78 -34.62 13.29 11.16
N GLN A 79 -33.40 13.80 11.34
CA GLN A 79 -33.20 15.08 12.01
C GLN A 79 -32.44 15.97 11.03
N GLU A 80 -33.23 16.84 10.40
CA GLU A 80 -32.76 18.00 9.67
C GLU A 80 -31.89 18.86 10.60
N SER A 81 -30.60 18.87 10.30
CA SER A 81 -29.73 20.01 10.55
C SER A 81 -28.95 20.18 9.27
N GLN A 82 -29.50 20.98 8.35
CA GLN A 82 -28.83 21.39 7.12
C GLN A 82 -27.62 22.26 7.50
N SER A 83 -26.48 21.62 7.80
CA SER A 83 -25.20 22.19 7.42
C SER A 83 -24.99 21.80 5.97
N SER A 84 -25.33 22.68 5.03
CA SER A 84 -24.94 22.49 3.63
C SER A 84 -23.41 22.50 3.59
N ASN A 85 -22.79 21.35 3.29
CA ASN A 85 -21.34 21.28 3.08
C ASN A 85 -21.00 22.19 1.89
N LEU A 86 -20.18 23.21 2.14
CA LEU A 86 -19.83 24.22 1.14
C LEU A 86 -18.94 23.62 0.03
N LEU A 87 -18.30 22.48 0.30
CA LEU A 87 -17.40 21.81 -0.64
C LEU A 87 -18.04 20.58 -1.34
N ASP A 88 -19.38 20.51 -1.43
CA ASP A 88 -20.06 19.41 -2.14
C ASP A 88 -19.71 19.33 -3.64
N GLU A 89 -19.48 20.48 -4.30
CA GLU A 89 -18.98 20.52 -5.71
C GLU A 89 -17.61 19.84 -5.82
N LEU A 90 -16.74 20.04 -4.82
CA LEU A 90 -15.40 19.45 -4.77
C LEU A 90 -15.50 17.92 -4.61
N ARG A 91 -16.29 17.45 -3.64
CA ARG A 91 -16.55 16.02 -3.44
C ARG A 91 -17.03 15.36 -4.73
N THR A 92 -18.09 15.92 -5.30
CA THR A 92 -18.72 15.37 -6.51
C THR A 92 -17.75 15.36 -7.70
N SER A 93 -16.96 16.41 -7.86
CA SER A 93 -15.95 16.48 -8.92
C SER A 93 -14.88 15.42 -8.73
N PHE A 94 -14.37 15.26 -7.51
CA PHE A 94 -13.29 14.32 -7.19
C PHE A 94 -13.75 12.87 -7.36
N GLU A 95 -14.92 12.51 -6.83
CA GLU A 95 -15.46 11.15 -6.91
C GLU A 95 -15.87 10.74 -8.33
N ASN A 96 -16.10 11.69 -9.24
CA ASN A 96 -16.47 11.38 -10.63
C ASN A 96 -15.28 11.34 -11.58
N ASP A 97 -14.08 11.69 -11.13
CA ASP A 97 -12.90 11.71 -11.98
C ASP A 97 -12.37 10.30 -12.27
N LEU A 98 -12.28 9.95 -13.56
CA LEU A 98 -11.88 8.62 -14.01
C LEU A 98 -10.37 8.39 -13.86
N GLU A 99 -9.56 9.44 -13.99
CA GLU A 99 -8.10 9.34 -13.85
C GLU A 99 -7.73 9.12 -12.37
N LEU A 100 -8.36 9.83 -11.44
CA LEU A 100 -8.19 9.58 -10.00
C LEU A 100 -8.64 8.18 -9.61
N LYS A 101 -9.78 7.70 -10.13
CA LYS A 101 -10.28 6.34 -9.88
C LYS A 101 -9.29 5.26 -10.33
N PHE A 102 -8.56 5.49 -11.41
CA PHE A 102 -7.54 4.56 -11.87
C PHE A 102 -6.43 4.36 -10.81
N TYR A 103 -5.97 5.43 -10.17
CA TYR A 103 -4.91 5.37 -9.15
C TYR A 103 -5.42 5.02 -7.74
N LEU A 104 -6.56 5.59 -7.34
CA LEU A 104 -7.06 5.53 -5.97
C LEU A 104 -8.09 4.41 -5.75
N GLY A 105 -8.57 3.78 -6.82
CA GLY A 105 -9.68 2.85 -6.78
C GLY A 105 -11.05 3.54 -6.69
N TYR A 106 -12.08 2.74 -6.42
CA TYR A 106 -13.49 3.18 -6.43
C TYR A 106 -14.06 3.44 -5.04
N ALA A 107 -13.22 3.47 -4.00
CA ALA A 107 -13.68 3.74 -2.64
C ALA A 107 -14.17 5.20 -2.53
N PRO A 108 -15.39 5.44 -2.03
CA PRO A 108 -15.92 6.80 -1.87
C PRO A 108 -15.21 7.54 -0.74
N LEU A 109 -15.28 8.86 -0.76
CA LEU A 109 -14.72 9.71 0.30
C LEU A 109 -15.51 9.53 1.60
N GLN A 110 -14.81 9.38 2.72
CA GLN A 110 -15.40 9.06 4.02
C GLN A 110 -15.66 10.29 4.92
N SER A 111 -15.12 11.45 4.55
CA SER A 111 -15.23 12.69 5.32
C SER A 111 -16.68 13.11 5.55
N GLN A 112 -16.97 13.63 6.74
CA GLN A 112 -18.34 14.03 7.14
C GLN A 112 -18.56 15.54 7.10
N ASN A 113 -17.49 16.34 7.05
CA ASN A 113 -17.53 17.80 6.95
C ASN A 113 -16.48 18.33 5.96
N ASP A 114 -16.57 19.62 5.62
CA ASP A 114 -15.69 20.29 4.64
C ASP A 114 -14.21 20.27 5.03
N SER A 115 -13.91 20.35 6.33
CA SER A 115 -12.53 20.35 6.86
C SER A 115 -11.84 19.00 6.67
N GLU A 116 -12.57 17.92 7.02
CA GLU A 116 -12.16 16.55 6.79
C GLU A 116 -12.02 16.27 5.29
N LEU A 117 -12.99 16.73 4.48
CA LEU A 117 -13.01 16.52 3.03
C LEU A 117 -11.76 17.11 2.36
N TRP A 118 -11.41 18.35 2.72
CA TRP A 118 -10.18 18.98 2.24
C TRP A 118 -8.94 18.13 2.56
N SER A 119 -8.85 17.67 3.80
CA SER A 119 -7.71 16.89 4.28
C SER A 119 -7.64 15.51 3.61
N GLU A 120 -8.78 14.80 3.49
CA GLU A 120 -8.86 13.49 2.84
C GLU A 120 -8.49 13.56 1.37
N ILE A 121 -9.01 14.54 0.62
CA ILE A 121 -8.67 14.77 -0.77
C ILE A 121 -7.16 14.98 -0.92
N HIS A 122 -6.57 15.87 -0.12
CA HIS A 122 -5.15 16.16 -0.26
C HIS A 122 -4.24 15.00 0.14
N ARG A 123 -4.61 14.20 1.15
CA ARG A 123 -3.90 12.96 1.47
C ARG A 123 -3.99 11.95 0.33
N LYS A 124 -5.16 11.78 -0.30
CA LYS A 124 -5.31 10.95 -1.51
C LYS A 124 -4.42 11.44 -2.66
N LEU A 125 -4.31 12.75 -2.85
CA LEU A 125 -3.43 13.33 -3.87
C LEU A 125 -1.92 13.10 -3.60
N LEU A 126 -1.51 12.67 -2.40
CA LEU A 126 -0.13 12.24 -2.14
C LEU A 126 0.20 10.88 -2.79
N ARG A 127 -0.81 10.15 -3.28
CA ARG A 127 -0.68 8.78 -3.83
C ARG A 127 -0.72 8.70 -5.34
N VAL A 128 -1.06 9.79 -6.02
CA VAL A 128 -1.18 9.88 -7.48
C VAL A 128 0.06 10.57 -8.08
N PRO A 129 0.33 10.43 -9.39
CA PRO A 129 1.41 11.16 -10.06
C PRO A 129 1.36 12.67 -9.78
N GLU A 130 2.53 13.31 -9.65
CA GLU A 130 2.62 14.71 -9.21
C GLU A 130 1.94 15.71 -10.16
N ASP A 131 1.92 15.42 -11.45
CA ASP A 131 1.20 16.20 -12.46
C ASP A 131 -0.32 16.15 -12.21
N VAL A 132 -0.86 14.94 -12.02
CA VAL A 132 -2.28 14.73 -11.64
C VAL A 132 -2.59 15.43 -10.32
N ALA A 133 -1.71 15.26 -9.31
CA ALA A 133 -1.87 15.89 -8.01
C ALA A 133 -1.88 17.42 -8.10
N THR A 134 -1.01 18.00 -8.93
CA THR A 134 -0.92 19.46 -9.13
C THR A 134 -2.18 20.01 -9.78
N ILE A 135 -2.65 19.36 -10.85
CA ILE A 135 -3.89 19.74 -11.53
C ILE A 135 -5.06 19.72 -10.54
N TRP A 136 -5.18 18.67 -9.75
CA TRP A 136 -6.25 18.52 -8.78
C TRP A 136 -6.16 19.47 -7.59
N ARG A 137 -4.95 19.77 -7.10
CA ARG A 137 -4.76 20.79 -6.05
C ARG A 137 -5.21 22.17 -6.51
N ASN A 138 -4.88 22.54 -7.74
CA ASN A 138 -5.31 23.82 -8.32
C ASN A 138 -6.82 23.86 -8.49
N ARG A 139 -7.42 22.81 -9.07
CA ARG A 139 -8.86 22.70 -9.23
C ARG A 139 -9.60 22.73 -7.89
N ALA A 140 -9.11 22.01 -6.89
CA ALA A 140 -9.69 22.00 -5.54
C ALA A 140 -9.67 23.39 -4.91
N LEU A 141 -8.57 24.12 -5.08
CA LEU A 141 -8.45 25.50 -4.63
C LEU A 141 -9.44 26.44 -5.34
N GLU A 142 -9.54 26.34 -6.68
CA GLU A 142 -10.48 27.16 -7.46
C GLU A 142 -11.93 26.93 -6.98
N ILE A 143 -12.32 25.69 -6.71
CA ILE A 143 -13.65 25.37 -6.17
C ILE A 143 -13.83 25.95 -4.77
N ALA A 144 -12.86 25.78 -3.87
CA ALA A 144 -12.92 26.32 -2.52
C ALA A 144 -12.99 27.86 -2.51
N GLN A 145 -12.26 28.54 -3.39
CA GLN A 145 -12.27 30.00 -3.49
C GLN A 145 -13.64 30.57 -3.89
N LYS A 146 -14.43 29.84 -4.69
CA LYS A 146 -15.81 30.26 -5.06
C LYS A 146 -16.72 30.41 -3.84
N VAL A 147 -16.45 29.67 -2.76
CA VAL A 147 -17.23 29.72 -1.52
C VAL A 147 -16.60 30.62 -0.45
N GLY A 148 -15.64 31.49 -0.83
CA GLY A 148 -15.06 32.49 0.07
C GLY A 148 -13.96 31.96 0.97
N VAL A 149 -13.26 30.90 0.55
CA VAL A 149 -12.14 30.30 1.28
C VAL A 149 -10.80 30.80 0.73
N SER A 150 -9.80 30.94 1.61
CA SER A 150 -8.41 31.23 1.25
C SER A 150 -7.46 30.19 1.84
N GLN A 151 -6.31 29.98 1.19
CA GLN A 151 -5.27 29.08 1.71
C GLN A 151 -4.69 29.62 3.01
N ASP A 152 -4.52 28.72 3.97
CA ASP A 152 -3.87 29.01 5.25
C ASP A 152 -2.55 28.23 5.37
N TYR A 153 -1.45 28.95 5.57
CA TYR A 153 -0.11 28.39 5.76
C TYR A 153 0.36 28.52 7.23
N VAL A 154 -0.49 29.01 8.12
CA VAL A 154 -0.23 29.22 9.54
C VAL A 154 -0.77 28.06 10.37
N ASN A 155 -2.04 27.66 10.15
CA ASN A 155 -2.66 26.55 10.87
C ASN A 155 -2.27 25.19 10.26
N MET A 156 -1.07 24.72 10.61
CA MET A 156 -0.46 23.50 10.05
C MET A 156 -0.32 22.41 11.11
N GLU A 157 -0.68 21.18 10.76
CA GLU A 157 -0.25 19.99 11.46
C GLU A 157 1.16 19.60 11.00
N HIS A 158 2.07 19.44 11.97
CA HIS A 158 3.49 19.17 11.71
C HIS A 158 3.83 17.70 11.97
N LEU A 159 4.33 17.02 10.94
CA LEU A 159 4.83 15.65 11.01
C LEU A 159 6.36 15.66 11.13
N PRO A 160 6.95 14.93 12.10
CA PRO A 160 8.41 14.85 12.23
C PRO A 160 9.05 14.14 11.03
N PHE A 161 9.99 14.79 10.35
CA PHE A 161 10.75 14.14 9.26
C PHE A 161 12.11 14.80 8.99
N ALA A 162 12.92 14.25 8.09
CA ALA A 162 14.30 14.71 7.83
C ALA A 162 14.41 16.09 7.12
N ARG A 163 13.29 16.66 6.67
CA ARG A 163 13.21 17.96 5.98
C ARG A 163 11.93 18.70 6.37
N ASP A 164 11.92 20.00 6.11
CA ASP A 164 10.72 20.82 6.17
C ASP A 164 10.07 20.85 4.77
N GLU A 165 8.76 20.57 4.70
CA GLU A 165 8.03 20.51 3.43
C GLU A 165 6.53 20.73 3.68
N ILE A 166 5.87 21.62 2.94
CA ILE A 166 4.41 21.77 2.99
C ILE A 166 3.81 20.73 2.04
N LEU A 167 3.01 19.80 2.57
CA LEU A 167 2.35 18.77 1.76
C LEU A 167 1.08 19.32 1.11
N TYR A 168 0.29 20.04 1.91
CA TYR A 168 -0.86 20.82 1.44
C TYR A 168 -1.21 21.92 2.45
N PRO A 169 -1.70 23.08 1.99
CA PRO A 169 -2.11 24.16 2.87
C PRO A 169 -3.44 23.83 3.58
N GLY A 170 -3.68 24.52 4.69
CA GLY A 170 -4.99 24.58 5.31
C GLY A 170 -5.94 25.52 4.56
N LEU A 171 -7.12 25.70 5.15
CA LEU A 171 -8.14 26.62 4.69
C LEU A 171 -8.52 27.61 5.82
N SER A 172 -8.83 28.83 5.43
CA SER A 172 -9.39 29.88 6.30
C SER A 172 -10.55 30.60 5.59
N GLY A 173 -11.45 31.21 6.37
CA GLY A 173 -12.61 31.93 5.83
C GLY A 173 -13.91 31.15 6.05
N ALA A 174 -14.69 30.92 4.99
CA ALA A 174 -15.98 30.23 5.10
C ALA A 174 -15.87 28.75 5.51
N VAL A 175 -14.72 28.13 5.25
CA VAL A 175 -14.34 26.78 5.69
C VAL A 175 -12.97 26.89 6.34
N GLU A 176 -12.82 26.27 7.51
CA GLU A 176 -11.53 26.18 8.21
C GLU A 176 -11.01 24.74 8.18
N ALA A 177 -9.77 24.57 7.74
CA ALA A 177 -9.11 23.27 7.70
C ALA A 177 -7.63 23.41 8.03
N ARG A 178 -7.06 22.39 8.69
CA ARG A 178 -5.62 22.34 8.95
C ARG A 178 -4.87 21.88 7.71
N GLY A 179 -3.75 22.52 7.42
CA GLY A 179 -2.79 22.01 6.45
C GLY A 179 -1.90 20.93 7.07
N LEU A 180 -1.06 20.32 6.25
CA LEU A 180 -0.12 19.29 6.67
C LEU A 180 1.28 19.59 6.14
N CYS A 181 2.29 19.49 7.01
CA CYS A 181 3.68 19.69 6.62
C CYS A 181 4.62 18.75 7.37
N LEU A 182 5.79 18.50 6.77
CA LEU A 182 6.92 17.87 7.42
C LEU A 182 7.72 18.92 8.20
N SER A 183 8.33 18.51 9.31
CA SER A 183 9.20 19.35 10.11
C SER A 183 10.49 18.65 10.54
N LYS A 184 11.63 19.20 10.10
CA LYS A 184 12.96 18.80 10.56
C LYS A 184 13.20 19.18 12.01
N LYS A 185 12.71 20.35 12.41
CA LYS A 185 12.79 20.80 13.80
C LYS A 185 12.07 19.86 14.76
N LEU A 186 10.92 19.30 14.36
CA LEU A 186 10.18 18.36 15.20
C LEU A 186 10.90 17.01 15.30
N LEU A 187 11.50 16.52 14.21
CA LEU A 187 12.37 15.34 14.25
C LEU A 187 13.53 15.52 15.23
N LEU A 188 14.27 16.63 15.13
CA LEU A 188 15.45 16.89 15.96
C LEU A 188 15.15 17.08 17.46
N LYS A 189 13.88 17.33 17.83
CA LYS A 189 13.42 17.38 19.22
C LYS A 189 12.99 16.03 19.77
N SER A 190 12.95 15.00 18.93
CA SER A 190 12.61 13.65 19.37
C SER A 190 13.82 12.97 20.00
N GLU A 191 13.60 12.28 21.12
CA GLU A 191 14.64 11.49 21.80
C GLU A 191 15.26 10.42 20.89
N ILE A 192 14.49 9.97 19.89
CA ILE A 192 14.93 9.00 18.89
C ILE A 192 16.01 9.61 17.99
N ALA A 193 15.80 10.82 17.46
CA ALA A 193 16.70 11.42 16.48
C ALA A 193 17.95 12.08 17.07
N GLU A 194 17.90 12.57 18.31
CA GLU A 194 19.04 13.21 18.98
C GLU A 194 20.29 12.32 19.05
N ASN A 195 20.10 11.00 19.04
CA ASN A 195 21.16 10.02 19.15
C ASN A 195 21.81 9.62 17.81
N TYR A 196 21.30 10.11 16.67
CA TYR A 196 21.78 9.68 15.35
C TYR A 196 22.73 10.71 14.71
N GLN A 197 23.99 10.30 14.52
CA GLN A 197 25.02 11.12 13.88
C GLN A 197 25.00 11.04 12.34
N SER A 198 24.41 9.99 11.77
CA SER A 198 24.35 9.75 10.32
C SER A 198 23.05 10.30 9.74
N GLU A 199 23.15 11.01 8.60
CA GLU A 199 21.97 11.52 7.86
C GLU A 199 21.05 10.37 7.43
N GLU A 200 21.62 9.22 7.08
CA GLU A 200 20.90 8.02 6.73
C GLU A 200 20.08 7.46 7.91
N LEU A 201 20.65 7.42 9.13
CA LEU A 201 19.91 7.00 10.33
C LEU A 201 18.83 8.02 10.73
N GLN A 202 19.11 9.32 10.59
CA GLN A 202 18.09 10.37 10.82
C GLN A 202 16.91 10.23 9.85
N LEU A 203 17.16 9.86 8.59
CA LEU A 203 16.11 9.57 7.62
C LEU A 203 15.26 8.38 8.07
N LEU A 204 15.88 7.28 8.53
CA LEU A 204 15.16 6.09 9.02
C LEU A 204 14.33 6.38 10.29
N ALA A 205 14.88 7.17 11.22
CA ALA A 205 14.14 7.68 12.37
C ALA A 205 12.95 8.56 11.94
N GLY A 206 13.16 9.39 10.92
CA GLY A 206 12.10 10.15 10.26
C GLY A 206 10.97 9.25 9.75
N PHE A 207 11.28 8.15 9.07
CA PHE A 207 10.25 7.20 8.61
C PHE A 207 9.42 6.64 9.77
N LEU A 208 10.05 6.19 10.85
CA LEU A 208 9.33 5.65 12.00
C LEU A 208 8.33 6.66 12.59
N LEU A 209 8.80 7.88 12.88
CA LEU A 209 7.97 8.92 13.50
C LEU A 209 6.91 9.46 12.54
N LEU A 210 7.23 9.59 11.25
CA LEU A 210 6.26 9.95 10.22
C LEU A 210 5.17 8.88 10.11
N TYR A 211 5.56 7.60 10.10
CA TYR A 211 4.63 6.48 9.96
C TYR A 211 3.71 6.35 11.16
N GLU A 212 4.23 6.52 12.37
CA GLU A 212 3.42 6.61 13.59
C GLU A 212 2.31 7.65 13.44
N LYS A 213 2.64 8.87 12.98
CA LYS A 213 1.64 9.94 12.85
C LYS A 213 0.71 9.77 11.65
N ILE A 214 1.21 9.28 10.51
CA ILE A 214 0.39 9.19 9.31
C ILE A 214 -0.65 8.08 9.39
N ILE A 215 -0.35 6.99 10.12
CA ILE A 215 -1.32 5.91 10.39
C ILE A 215 -2.51 6.42 11.21
N ASP A 216 -2.29 7.36 12.12
CA ASP A 216 -3.37 7.95 12.93
C ASP A 216 -4.31 8.85 12.11
N ILE A 217 -3.78 9.57 11.11
CA ILE A 217 -4.55 10.54 10.33
C ILE A 217 -5.09 9.99 9.00
N ASP A 218 -4.53 8.90 8.47
CA ASP A 218 -4.97 8.28 7.23
C ASP A 218 -5.51 6.84 7.45
N PRO A 219 -6.85 6.66 7.40
CA PRO A 219 -7.48 5.38 7.68
C PRO A 219 -7.26 4.32 6.61
N GLU A 220 -6.70 4.67 5.44
CA GLU A 220 -6.53 3.76 4.30
C GLU A 220 -5.20 3.02 4.31
N LEU A 221 -4.39 3.22 5.34
CA LEU A 221 -3.10 2.55 5.48
C LEU A 221 -3.25 1.11 5.96
N HIS A 222 -2.44 0.26 5.32
CA HIS A 222 -2.33 -1.15 5.60
C HIS A 222 -0.86 -1.49 5.78
N HIS A 223 -0.57 -2.60 6.46
CA HIS A 223 0.76 -3.19 6.42
C HIS A 223 0.74 -4.52 5.66
N ALA A 224 1.84 -4.76 4.96
CA ALA A 224 2.13 -5.99 4.24
C ALA A 224 3.33 -6.73 4.86
N LEU A 225 3.85 -6.29 6.01
CA LEU A 225 5.14 -6.74 6.53
C LEU A 225 5.12 -8.22 6.95
N LYS A 226 5.88 -9.07 6.23
CA LYS A 226 5.86 -10.53 6.39
C LYS A 226 6.12 -11.01 7.82
N SER A 227 7.07 -10.37 8.52
CA SER A 227 7.45 -10.77 9.88
C SER A 227 6.38 -10.46 10.93
N VAL A 228 5.43 -9.57 10.60
CA VAL A 228 4.29 -9.23 11.46
C VAL A 228 3.12 -10.14 11.10
N PHE A 229 2.75 -10.14 9.82
CA PHE A 229 1.70 -11.00 9.29
C PHE A 229 2.08 -11.47 7.89
N SER A 230 2.17 -12.80 7.72
CA SER A 230 2.73 -13.40 6.50
C SER A 230 1.72 -13.70 5.42
N PHE A 231 0.42 -13.66 5.73
CA PHE A 231 -0.62 -14.25 4.88
C PHE A 231 -1.33 -13.25 3.98
N ASP A 232 -1.37 -11.97 4.36
CA ASP A 232 -2.19 -10.97 3.68
C ASP A 232 -1.72 -9.53 3.95
N ILE A 233 -2.38 -8.58 3.32
CA ILE A 233 -2.31 -7.14 3.59
C ILE A 233 -3.38 -6.77 4.61
N VAL A 234 -2.99 -6.13 5.71
CA VAL A 234 -3.85 -5.93 6.87
C VAL A 234 -4.09 -4.45 7.14
N SER A 235 -5.36 -4.08 7.30
CA SER A 235 -5.77 -2.72 7.65
C SER A 235 -5.30 -2.36 9.06
N LEU A 236 -4.56 -1.26 9.19
CA LEU A 236 -4.07 -0.76 10.47
C LEU A 236 -5.18 -0.10 11.28
N LYS A 237 -6.20 0.47 10.61
CA LYS A 237 -7.38 1.05 11.26
C LYS A 237 -8.28 -0.02 11.88
N SER A 238 -8.57 -1.08 11.13
CA SER A 238 -9.52 -2.10 11.60
C SER A 238 -8.88 -3.12 12.56
N GLN A 239 -7.55 -3.18 12.63
CA GLN A 239 -6.81 -4.11 13.49
C GLN A 239 -5.75 -3.40 14.34
N PRO A 240 -6.13 -2.78 15.49
CA PRO A 240 -5.21 -2.01 16.32
C PRO A 240 -4.01 -2.81 16.85
N GLU A 241 -4.17 -4.11 17.09
CA GLU A 241 -3.05 -4.99 17.49
C GLU A 241 -1.96 -5.04 16.41
N GLN A 242 -2.38 -5.05 15.14
CA GLN A 242 -1.48 -5.07 13.99
C GLN A 242 -0.77 -3.72 13.80
N HIS A 243 -1.46 -2.62 14.11
CA HIS A 243 -0.85 -1.29 14.18
C HIS A 243 0.32 -1.27 15.17
N GLN A 244 0.11 -1.71 16.40
CA GLN A 244 1.17 -1.74 17.41
C GLN A 244 2.32 -2.67 16.99
N LEU A 245 2.03 -3.88 16.51
CA LEU A 245 3.05 -4.85 16.10
C LEU A 245 3.89 -4.37 14.92
N TYR A 246 3.26 -3.68 13.95
CA TYR A 246 3.97 -3.09 12.82
C TYR A 246 4.96 -2.02 13.27
N LEU A 247 4.52 -1.04 14.06
CA LEU A 247 5.39 0.03 14.55
C LEU A 247 6.50 -0.49 15.46
N GLN A 248 6.20 -1.45 16.35
CA GLN A 248 7.21 -2.09 17.17
C GLN A 248 8.28 -2.78 16.31
N THR A 249 7.85 -3.53 15.30
CA THR A 249 8.77 -4.23 14.39
C THR A 249 9.64 -3.25 13.60
N LEU A 250 9.07 -2.12 13.16
CA LEU A 250 9.83 -1.07 12.48
C LEU A 250 10.87 -0.43 13.41
N GLY A 251 10.50 -0.13 14.66
CA GLY A 251 11.42 0.37 15.69
C GLY A 251 12.55 -0.61 16.02
N ASP A 252 12.25 -1.90 16.15
CA ASP A 252 13.25 -2.95 16.36
C ASP A 252 14.25 -3.03 15.20
N ARG A 253 13.77 -2.92 13.94
CA ARG A 253 14.63 -2.91 12.75
C ARG A 253 15.50 -1.65 12.70
N LEU A 254 14.98 -0.48 13.13
CA LEU A 254 15.77 0.75 13.24
C LEU A 254 16.91 0.59 14.24
N GLN A 255 16.63 0.08 15.44
CA GLN A 255 17.66 -0.17 16.46
C GLN A 255 18.73 -1.16 15.99
N ARG A 256 18.34 -2.23 15.28
CA ARG A 256 19.30 -3.18 14.69
C ARG A 256 20.16 -2.52 13.63
N THR A 257 19.58 -1.65 12.80
CA THR A 257 20.31 -0.91 11.75
C THR A 257 21.32 0.04 12.37
N GLN A 258 20.94 0.77 13.43
CA GLN A 258 21.87 1.61 14.20
C GLN A 258 23.06 0.80 14.73
N LYS A 259 22.79 -0.32 15.41
CA LYS A 259 23.86 -1.19 15.95
C LYS A 259 24.74 -1.78 14.84
N ALA A 260 24.18 -2.01 13.66
CA ALA A 260 24.92 -2.55 12.52
C ALA A 260 25.83 -1.50 11.85
N GLU A 261 25.51 -0.21 11.92
CA GLU A 261 26.40 0.86 11.42
C GLU A 261 27.70 0.99 12.22
N GLU A 262 27.67 0.61 13.51
CA GLU A 262 28.86 0.56 14.37
C GLU A 262 29.77 -0.64 14.07
N ASN A 263 29.29 -1.60 13.27
CA ASN A 263 30.02 -2.82 12.93
C ASN A 263 30.99 -2.58 11.76
N THR A 264 32.16 -3.23 11.81
CA THR A 264 33.15 -3.15 10.73
C THR A 264 32.80 -4.03 9.52
N ASP A 265 31.94 -5.03 9.67
CA ASP A 265 31.49 -5.89 8.58
C ASP A 265 30.37 -5.21 7.75
N PRO A 266 30.65 -4.80 6.50
CA PRO A 266 29.68 -4.10 5.67
C PRO A 266 28.48 -4.98 5.26
N ILE A 267 28.58 -6.31 5.34
CA ILE A 267 27.47 -7.21 5.03
C ILE A 267 26.43 -7.25 6.15
N ILE A 268 26.86 -7.17 7.41
CA ILE A 268 25.94 -7.07 8.55
C ILE A 268 25.12 -5.78 8.42
N ASN A 269 25.79 -4.66 8.11
CA ASN A 269 25.14 -3.40 7.87
C ASN A 269 24.16 -3.47 6.67
N LEU A 270 24.60 -3.99 5.53
CA LEU A 270 23.75 -4.14 4.35
C LEU A 270 22.48 -4.96 4.62
N ARG A 271 22.59 -6.08 5.35
CA ARG A 271 21.44 -6.92 5.69
C ARG A 271 20.44 -6.18 6.58
N ALA A 272 20.91 -5.44 7.59
CA ALA A 272 20.03 -4.63 8.44
C ALA A 272 19.29 -3.55 7.62
N TRP A 273 19.99 -2.92 6.67
CA TRP A 273 19.40 -1.95 5.74
C TRP A 273 18.35 -2.56 4.82
N ILE A 274 18.56 -3.78 4.32
CA ILE A 274 17.57 -4.52 3.52
C ILE A 274 16.30 -4.79 4.36
N ASP A 275 16.48 -5.19 5.62
CA ASP A 275 15.36 -5.46 6.52
C ASP A 275 14.54 -4.18 6.79
N ILE A 276 15.16 -3.06 7.16
CA ILE A 276 14.39 -1.84 7.40
C ILE A 276 13.76 -1.28 6.12
N ASP A 277 14.40 -1.41 4.95
CA ASP A 277 13.81 -1.06 3.65
C ASP A 277 12.51 -1.84 3.38
N GLU A 278 12.50 -3.16 3.63
CA GLU A 278 11.28 -3.96 3.50
C GLU A 278 10.18 -3.46 4.44
N ALA A 279 10.51 -3.12 5.68
CA ALA A 279 9.54 -2.63 6.65
C ALA A 279 8.92 -1.28 6.23
N ILE A 280 9.74 -0.38 5.67
CA ILE A 280 9.29 0.90 5.13
C ILE A 280 8.35 0.69 3.93
N HIS A 281 8.75 -0.16 2.97
CA HIS A 281 7.94 -0.44 1.78
C HIS A 281 6.72 -1.33 2.07
N SER A 282 6.64 -1.90 3.27
CA SER A 282 5.50 -2.68 3.71
C SER A 282 4.36 -1.85 4.29
N LEU A 283 4.53 -0.54 4.52
CA LEU A 283 3.41 0.36 4.76
C LEU A 283 2.83 0.78 3.41
N VAL A 284 1.60 0.38 3.12
CA VAL A 284 1.01 0.50 1.79
C VAL A 284 -0.41 1.01 1.86
N PHE A 285 -0.81 1.70 0.79
CA PHE A 285 -2.21 1.94 0.47
C PHE A 285 -2.75 0.80 -0.39
N LEU A 286 -4.08 0.70 -0.48
CA LEU A 286 -4.77 -0.19 -1.40
C LEU A 286 -5.76 0.62 -2.27
N PRO A 287 -5.56 0.73 -3.60
CA PRO A 287 -4.37 0.31 -4.36
C PRO A 287 -3.07 0.98 -3.87
N PRO A 288 -1.89 0.34 -4.08
CA PRO A 288 -0.60 0.94 -3.77
C PRO A 288 -0.43 2.30 -4.45
N ALA A 289 0.21 3.24 -3.76
CA ALA A 289 0.51 4.54 -4.31
C ALA A 289 1.41 4.43 -5.55
N GLU A 290 1.19 5.33 -6.51
CA GLU A 290 1.96 5.34 -7.75
C GLU A 290 3.44 5.68 -7.48
N ARG A 291 4.38 5.07 -8.22
CA ARG A 291 5.83 5.17 -7.94
C ARG A 291 6.36 6.60 -7.99
N TYR A 292 5.82 7.46 -8.82
CA TYR A 292 6.19 8.86 -8.99
C TYR A 292 5.28 9.83 -8.21
N SER A 293 4.33 9.31 -7.44
CA SER A 293 3.61 10.10 -6.43
C SER A 293 4.53 10.61 -5.33
N TRP A 294 4.03 11.55 -4.52
CA TRP A 294 4.76 12.00 -3.34
C TRP A 294 5.11 10.84 -2.40
N TRP A 295 4.15 9.95 -2.12
CA TRP A 295 4.37 8.77 -1.28
C TRP A 295 5.39 7.80 -1.90
N GLY A 296 5.28 7.55 -3.21
CA GLY A 296 6.22 6.69 -3.93
C GLY A 296 7.65 7.24 -3.90
N LYS A 297 7.81 8.56 -4.07
CA LYS A 297 9.11 9.24 -3.97
C LYS A 297 9.66 9.21 -2.55
N LEU A 298 8.81 9.39 -1.54
CA LEU A 298 9.19 9.27 -0.13
C LEU A 298 9.82 7.89 0.13
N GLN A 299 9.15 6.79 -0.23
CA GLN A 299 9.70 5.43 -0.05
C GLN A 299 10.99 5.19 -0.85
N GLN A 300 11.10 5.77 -2.05
CA GLN A 300 12.33 5.70 -2.85
C GLN A 300 13.53 6.37 -2.18
N GLU A 301 13.36 7.29 -1.23
CA GLU A 301 14.47 7.86 -0.47
C GLU A 301 15.17 6.79 0.38
N SER A 302 14.42 5.86 0.98
CA SER A 302 14.99 4.71 1.69
C SER A 302 15.80 3.82 0.73
N ARG A 303 15.26 3.52 -0.45
CA ARG A 303 15.95 2.74 -1.50
C ARG A 303 17.25 3.41 -1.97
N LYS A 304 17.29 4.74 -2.05
CA LYS A 304 18.51 5.48 -2.40
C LYS A 304 19.58 5.31 -1.33
N SER A 305 19.21 5.39 -0.05
CA SER A 305 20.13 5.14 1.07
C SER A 305 20.65 3.70 1.08
N LEU A 306 19.77 2.70 0.92
CA LEU A 306 20.17 1.29 0.79
C LEU A 306 21.15 1.06 -0.37
N LYS A 307 20.95 1.71 -1.53
CA LYS A 307 21.91 1.64 -2.65
C LYS A 307 23.30 2.21 -2.29
N LYS A 308 23.37 3.28 -1.50
CA LYS A 308 24.66 3.81 -1.00
C LYS A 308 25.35 2.79 -0.09
N VAL A 309 24.61 2.15 0.82
CA VAL A 309 25.14 1.12 1.73
C VAL A 309 25.65 -0.09 0.94
N ALA A 310 24.88 -0.56 -0.05
CA ALA A 310 25.29 -1.63 -0.94
C ALA A 310 26.56 -1.27 -1.72
N HIS A 311 26.69 -0.02 -2.19
CA HIS A 311 27.89 0.44 -2.87
C HIS A 311 29.14 0.38 -1.98
N LYS A 312 29.03 0.72 -0.69
CA LYS A 312 30.15 0.57 0.28
C LYS A 312 30.58 -0.89 0.41
N ALA A 313 29.63 -1.81 0.47
CA ALA A 313 29.94 -3.24 0.54
C ALA A 313 30.57 -3.77 -0.77
N ILE A 314 30.14 -3.27 -1.94
CA ILE A 314 30.81 -3.57 -3.22
C ILE A 314 32.26 -3.07 -3.22
N GLN A 315 32.50 -1.84 -2.75
CA GLN A 315 33.85 -1.27 -2.64
C GLN A 315 34.75 -2.06 -1.68
N ALA A 316 34.16 -2.73 -0.68
CA ALA A 316 34.87 -3.64 0.22
C ALA A 316 35.15 -5.03 -0.39
N GLY A 317 34.80 -5.27 -1.66
CA GLY A 317 35.15 -6.49 -2.41
C GLY A 317 34.06 -7.57 -2.43
N TYR A 318 32.84 -7.29 -1.96
CA TYR A 318 31.73 -8.24 -2.00
C TYR A 318 30.99 -8.20 -3.34
N ASP A 319 30.56 -9.36 -3.83
CA ASP A 319 29.71 -9.45 -5.02
C ASP A 319 28.24 -9.23 -4.61
N ILE A 320 27.68 -8.06 -4.94
CA ILE A 320 26.33 -7.68 -4.53
C ILE A 320 25.51 -7.29 -5.75
N LYS A 321 24.36 -7.93 -5.89
CA LYS A 321 23.33 -7.57 -6.88
C LYS A 321 22.03 -7.23 -6.16
N ILE A 322 21.52 -6.02 -6.42
CA ILE A 322 20.23 -5.57 -5.90
C ILE A 322 19.33 -5.23 -7.08
N LYS A 323 18.12 -5.80 -7.11
CA LYS A 323 17.12 -5.57 -8.16
C LYS A 323 15.79 -5.18 -7.55
N GLN A 324 15.30 -4.00 -7.93
CA GLN A 324 13.90 -3.63 -7.73
C GLN A 324 13.05 -4.33 -8.79
N LEU A 325 11.94 -4.92 -8.34
CA LEU A 325 11.09 -5.76 -9.17
C LEU A 325 9.86 -4.95 -9.59
N SER A 326 9.57 -4.92 -10.89
CA SER A 326 8.50 -4.12 -11.49
C SER A 326 8.16 -4.67 -12.88
N GLY A 327 7.07 -4.20 -13.47
CA GLY A 327 6.58 -4.67 -14.78
C GLY A 327 5.68 -5.88 -14.64
N LEU A 328 5.66 -6.75 -15.64
CA LEU A 328 4.84 -7.96 -15.61
C LEU A 328 5.32 -8.92 -14.52
N TYR A 329 4.38 -9.45 -13.74
CA TYR A 329 4.69 -10.43 -12.70
C TYR A 329 5.33 -11.70 -13.27
N ALA A 330 4.89 -12.13 -14.46
CA ALA A 330 5.43 -13.29 -15.16
C ALA A 330 6.95 -13.17 -15.45
N ASP A 331 7.45 -11.96 -15.65
CA ASP A 331 8.88 -11.72 -15.95
C ASP A 331 9.75 -11.76 -14.69
N ILE A 332 9.15 -11.62 -13.50
CA ILE A 332 9.87 -11.44 -12.25
C ILE A 332 9.59 -12.50 -11.19
N CYS A 333 8.59 -13.37 -11.39
CA CYS A 333 8.15 -14.35 -10.40
C CYS A 333 9.24 -15.37 -10.00
N ALA A 334 10.24 -15.59 -10.85
CA ALA A 334 11.41 -16.41 -10.52
C ALA A 334 12.36 -15.76 -9.50
N TYR A 335 12.27 -14.44 -9.31
CA TYR A 335 13.10 -13.66 -8.39
C TYR A 335 12.37 -13.31 -7.09
N THR A 336 11.14 -13.79 -6.89
CA THR A 336 10.29 -13.44 -5.76
C THR A 336 9.88 -14.64 -4.91
N LYS A 337 9.44 -14.35 -3.68
CA LYS A 337 8.84 -15.32 -2.77
C LYS A 337 7.90 -14.62 -1.79
N ASP A 338 6.83 -15.33 -1.41
CA ASP A 338 5.81 -14.87 -0.46
C ASP A 338 5.04 -13.62 -0.94
N ASP A 339 4.81 -13.54 -2.25
CA ASP A 339 4.13 -12.41 -2.90
C ASP A 339 2.66 -12.30 -2.49
N LEU A 340 2.14 -11.08 -2.58
CA LEU A 340 0.75 -10.75 -2.25
C LEU A 340 -0.01 -10.41 -3.52
N GLN A 341 -1.19 -10.98 -3.66
CA GLN A 341 -2.08 -10.75 -4.80
C GLN A 341 -3.16 -9.74 -4.41
N LEU A 342 -3.44 -8.80 -5.31
CA LEU A 342 -4.64 -7.97 -5.28
C LEU A 342 -5.54 -8.30 -6.46
N ASP A 343 -6.85 -8.13 -6.25
CA ASP A 343 -7.87 -8.28 -7.29
C ASP A 343 -8.44 -6.92 -7.75
N TYR A 344 -7.84 -5.81 -7.30
CA TYR A 344 -8.24 -4.44 -7.68
C TYR A 344 -7.00 -3.52 -7.75
N GLY A 345 -7.15 -2.38 -8.44
CA GLY A 345 -6.07 -1.42 -8.69
C GLY A 345 -5.08 -1.84 -9.80
N GLY A 346 -4.53 -0.85 -10.50
CA GLY A 346 -3.51 -1.03 -11.54
C GLY A 346 -3.90 -1.97 -12.70
N THR A 347 -2.89 -2.36 -13.48
CA THR A 347 -3.06 -3.24 -14.65
C THR A 347 -3.02 -4.71 -14.26
N PRO A 348 -3.97 -5.55 -14.71
CA PRO A 348 -3.92 -7.00 -14.55
C PRO A 348 -2.59 -7.62 -14.98
N GLY A 349 -2.00 -8.46 -14.12
CA GLY A 349 -0.74 -9.14 -14.36
C GLY A 349 0.52 -8.34 -14.01
N GLU A 350 0.40 -7.06 -13.62
CA GLU A 350 1.55 -6.22 -13.28
C GLU A 350 1.88 -6.23 -11.77
N VAL A 351 3.17 -6.02 -11.49
CA VAL A 351 3.65 -5.69 -10.15
C VAL A 351 3.19 -4.27 -9.78
N LEU A 352 2.39 -4.18 -8.72
CA LEU A 352 1.88 -2.92 -8.18
C LEU A 352 2.88 -2.27 -7.22
N ALA A 353 3.58 -3.07 -6.40
CA ALA A 353 4.58 -2.56 -5.46
C ALA A 353 5.68 -3.59 -5.18
N CYS A 354 6.91 -3.10 -4.99
CA CYS A 354 8.05 -3.93 -4.60
C CYS A 354 8.35 -3.76 -3.10
N LEU A 355 7.82 -4.67 -2.29
CA LEU A 355 7.98 -4.68 -0.84
C LEU A 355 9.42 -5.01 -0.43
N ARG A 356 9.99 -6.07 -1.00
CA ARG A 356 11.38 -6.48 -0.77
C ARG A 356 12.13 -6.57 -2.10
N LEU A 357 13.33 -6.01 -2.14
CA LEU A 357 14.24 -6.15 -3.27
C LEU A 357 14.70 -7.60 -3.41
N TYR A 358 14.91 -8.04 -4.65
CA TYR A 358 15.77 -9.20 -4.87
C TYR A 358 17.22 -8.79 -4.56
N VAL A 359 17.88 -9.56 -3.72
CA VAL A 359 19.27 -9.33 -3.34
C VAL A 359 20.07 -10.61 -3.49
N LYS A 360 21.25 -10.53 -4.11
CA LYS A 360 22.27 -11.57 -4.07
C LYS A 360 23.52 -11.02 -3.42
N ILE A 361 24.01 -11.70 -2.39
CA ILE A 361 25.25 -11.38 -1.69
C ILE A 361 26.18 -12.59 -1.84
N ASN A 362 27.24 -12.43 -2.62
CA ASN A 362 28.09 -13.52 -3.08
C ASN A 362 27.24 -14.62 -3.75
N GLN A 363 27.20 -15.82 -3.16
CA GLN A 363 26.41 -16.94 -3.66
C GLN A 363 25.03 -17.09 -2.98
N GLU A 364 24.73 -16.26 -1.97
CA GLU A 364 23.47 -16.33 -1.25
C GLU A 364 22.43 -15.44 -1.92
N GLU A 365 21.28 -16.02 -2.27
CA GLU A 365 20.17 -15.31 -2.87
C GLU A 365 19.04 -15.11 -1.85
N ASN A 366 18.61 -13.86 -1.74
CA ASN A 366 17.45 -13.45 -0.97
C ASN A 366 16.36 -12.98 -1.94
N PRO A 367 15.29 -13.78 -2.15
CA PRO A 367 14.26 -13.46 -3.12
C PRO A 367 13.53 -12.17 -2.73
N GLY A 368 13.12 -11.40 -3.72
CA GLY A 368 12.26 -10.23 -3.49
C GLY A 368 10.86 -10.63 -3.05
N ARG A 369 10.02 -9.62 -2.83
CA ARG A 369 8.61 -9.79 -2.49
C ARG A 369 7.82 -8.63 -3.06
N VAL A 370 6.70 -8.93 -3.71
CA VAL A 370 5.89 -7.93 -4.41
C VAL A 370 4.41 -8.01 -4.03
N ILE A 371 3.71 -6.90 -4.26
CA ILE A 371 2.26 -6.89 -4.47
C ILE A 371 2.04 -6.88 -5.98
N PHE A 372 1.22 -7.78 -6.50
CA PHE A 372 0.88 -7.81 -7.93
C PHE A 372 -0.63 -7.88 -8.14
N ARG A 373 -1.08 -7.40 -9.30
CA ARG A 373 -2.47 -7.46 -9.69
C ARG A 373 -2.75 -8.78 -10.41
N SER A 374 -3.78 -9.49 -9.97
CA SER A 374 -4.22 -10.72 -10.65
C SER A 374 -4.74 -10.44 -12.06
N LEU A 375 -4.65 -11.42 -12.97
CA LEU A 375 -5.14 -11.32 -14.35
C LEU A 375 -6.68 -11.28 -14.48
N ARG A 376 -7.41 -11.18 -13.36
CA ARG A 376 -8.87 -11.21 -13.31
C ARG A 376 -9.51 -9.84 -13.54
#